data_AF-A0A6I5H0L0-F1
#
_entry.id   AF-A0A6I5H0L0-F1
#
_cell.length_a   1.000
_cell.length_b   1.000
_cell.length_c   1.000
_cell.angle_alpha   90.00
_cell.angle_beta   90.00
_cell.angle_gamma   90.00
#
_symmetry.space_group_name_H-M   'P 1'
#
loop_
_entity.id
_entity.type
_entity.pdbx_description
1 polymer ?
#
loop_
_entity_poly.entity_id
_entity_poly.type
_entity_poly.pdbx_seq_one_letter_code
_entity_poly.pdbx_strand_id
1 'polypeptide(L)' 'MDDLPESVDRHILDHRIILALKAIMDASGCTLHEAIDLFGVRYEQLRRDRPDDFQVSREEYGRNVYT' A
#
# COMPACT_ATOMS: atom_id res chain seq x y z
N MET A 1 12.09 -6.94 -12.62
CA MET A 1 10.76 -6.89 -12.00
C MET A 1 11.06 -6.82 -10.52
N ASP A 2 11.17 -5.62 -9.98
CA ASP A 2 11.41 -5.45 -8.55
C ASP A 2 10.17 -5.94 -7.82
N ASP A 3 10.27 -7.18 -7.35
CA ASP A 3 9.27 -7.85 -6.56
C ASP A 3 9.16 -7.07 -5.25
N LEU A 4 8.16 -6.19 -5.17
CA LEU A 4 7.87 -5.48 -3.93
C LEU A 4 7.76 -6.53 -2.82
N PRO A 5 8.45 -6.36 -1.69
CA PRO A 5 8.52 -7.41 -0.68
C PRO A 5 7.12 -7.72 -0.16
N GLU A 6 6.81 -9.00 0.09
CA GLU A 6 5.51 -9.46 0.65
C GLU A 6 5.11 -8.73 1.95
N SER A 7 6.09 -8.11 2.64
CA SER A 7 5.85 -7.25 3.79
C SER A 7 4.99 -6.03 3.44
N VAL A 8 5.09 -5.49 2.23
CA VAL A 8 4.26 -4.38 1.73
C VAL A 8 2.80 -4.80 1.67
N ASP A 9 2.52 -5.95 1.07
CA ASP A 9 1.15 -6.46 0.93
C ASP A 9 0.53 -6.73 2.32
N ARG A 10 1.29 -7.33 3.25
CA ARG A 10 0.86 -7.48 4.64
C ARG A 10 0.60 -6.15 5.33
N HIS A 11 1.46 -5.15 5.15
CA HIS A 11 1.24 -3.83 5.74
C HIS A 11 0.03 -3.11 5.14
N ILE A 12 -0.27 -3.32 3.85
CA ILE A 12 -1.48 -2.82 3.22
C ILE A 12 -2.72 -3.50 3.83
N LEU A 13 -2.72 -4.83 3.95
CA LEU A 13 -3.83 -5.58 4.53
C LEU A 13 -4.05 -5.26 6.02
N ASP A 14 -2.98 -5.03 6.79
CA ASP A 14 -3.07 -4.66 8.21
C ASP A 14 -3.32 -3.14 8.43
N HIS A 15 -3.64 -2.39 7.37
CA HIS A 15 -3.86 -0.94 7.39
C HIS A 15 -2.67 -0.11 7.93
N ARG A 16 -1.45 -0.66 7.86
CA ARG A 16 -0.21 0.00 8.29
C ARG A 16 0.43 0.78 7.15
N ILE A 17 -0.24 1.84 6.70
CA ILE A 17 0.15 2.64 5.53
C ILE A 17 1.58 3.18 5.65
N ILE A 18 1.98 3.70 6.83
CA ILE A 18 3.34 4.23 7.05
C ILE A 18 4.41 3.15 6.89
N LEU A 19 4.14 1.92 7.35
CA LEU A 19 5.09 0.82 7.24
C LEU A 19 5.15 0.26 5.81
N ALA A 20 4.01 0.23 5.11
CA ALA A 20 3.98 -0.11 3.69
C ALA A 20 4.79 0.90 2.87
N LEU A 21 4.59 2.20 3.07
CA LEU A 21 5.36 3.25 2.40
C LEU A 21 6.86 3.15 2.72
N LYS A 22 7.21 2.92 3.99
CA LYS A 22 8.61 2.75 4.40
C LYS A 22 9.25 1.52 3.74
N ALA A 23 8.53 0.41 3.64
CA ALA A 23 9.00 -0.79 2.96
C ALA A 23 9.16 -0.58 1.45
N ILE A 24 8.28 0.21 0.81
CA ILE A 24 8.40 0.59 -0.61
C ILE A 24 9.62 1.50 -0.82
N MET A 25 9.81 2.48 0.06
CA MET A 25 10.98 3.38 0.00
C MET A 25 12.29 2.62 0.23
N ASP A 26 12.32 1.66 1.15
CA ASP A 26 13.51 0.83 1.44
C ASP A 26 13.83 -0.13 0.28
N ALA A 27 12.80 -0.76 -0.30
CA ALA A 27 12.95 -1.70 -1.40
C ALA A 27 13.33 -1.03 -2.73
N SER A 28 12.71 0.11 -3.06
CA SER A 28 12.91 0.78 -4.35
C SER A 28 13.87 1.98 -4.29
N GLY A 29 14.25 2.44 -3.09
CA GLY A 29 15.06 3.65 -2.92
C GLY A 29 14.37 4.93 -3.41
N CYS A 30 13.06 4.88 -3.64
CA CYS A 30 12.27 5.93 -4.26
C CYS A 30 11.95 7.07 -3.28
N THR A 31 11.53 8.20 -3.85
CA THR A 31 11.00 9.32 -3.06
C THR A 31 9.65 8.98 -2.45
N LEU A 32 9.23 9.70 -1.41
CA LEU A 32 7.93 9.49 -0.77
C LEU A 32 6.76 9.59 -1.77
N HIS A 33 6.87 10.48 -2.77
CA HIS A 33 5.83 10.67 -3.78
C HIS A 33 5.68 9.45 -4.68
N GLU A 34 6.80 8.90 -5.14
CA GLU A 34 6.82 7.65 -5.91
C GLU A 34 6.37 6.46 -5.07
N ALA A 35 6.72 6.42 -3.78
CA ALA A 35 6.27 5.37 -2.88
C ALA A 35 4.75 5.38 -2.70
N ILE A 36 4.14 6.56 -2.66
CA ILE A 36 2.68 6.73 -2.62
C ILE A 36 2.03 6.26 -3.92
N ASP A 37 2.62 6.57 -5.07
CA ASP A 37 2.12 6.12 -6.38
C ASP A 37 2.16 4.58 -6.48
N LEU A 38 3.30 3.98 -6.14
CA LEU A 38 3.48 2.52 -6.09
C LEU A 38 2.53 1.85 -5.09
N PHE A 39 2.34 2.48 -3.92
CA PHE A 39 1.38 2.02 -2.91
C PHE A 39 -0.05 2.01 -3.47
N GLY A 40 -0.46 3.07 -4.18
CA GLY A 40 -1.77 3.16 -4.82
C GLY A 40 -1.99 2.04 -5.84
N VAL A 41 -1.02 1.81 -6.73
CA VAL A 41 -1.08 0.74 -7.73
C VAL A 41 -1.20 -0.64 -7.07
N ARG A 42 -0.39 -0.91 -6.03
CA ARG A 42 -0.46 -2.20 -5.32
C ARG A 42 -1.74 -2.39 -4.55
N TYR A 43 -2.21 -1.34 -3.88
CA TYR A 43 -3.49 -1.34 -3.19
C TYR A 43 -4.65 -1.69 -4.13
N GLU A 44 -4.69 -1.10 -5.33
CA GLU A 44 -5.73 -1.40 -6.32
C GLU A 44 -5.65 -2.84 -6.84
N GLN A 45 -4.44 -3.36 -7.07
CA GLN A 45 -4.25 -4.76 -7.48
C GLN A 45 -4.70 -5.74 -6.39
N LEU A 46 -4.27 -5.52 -5.14
CA LEU A 46 -4.66 -6.32 -3.98
C LEU A 46 -6.18 -6.30 -3.77
N ARG A 47 -6.81 -5.13 -3.89
CA ARG A 47 -8.26 -4.99 -3.76
C ARG A 47 -9.02 -5.70 -4.89
N ARG A 48 -8.45 -5.77 -6.08
CA ARG A 48 -9.02 -6.50 -7.22
C ARG A 48 -8.86 -8.01 -7.10
N ASP A 49 -7.71 -8.47 -6.62
CA ASP A 49 -7.38 -9.90 -6.48
C ASP A 49 -8.03 -10.51 -5.23
N ARG A 50 -8.08 -9.75 -4.14
CA ARG A 50 -8.60 -10.17 -2.82
C ARG A 50 -9.52 -9.11 -2.22
N PRO A 51 -10.70 -8.88 -2.80
CA PRO A 51 -11.67 -7.94 -2.25
C PRO A 51 -12.16 -8.33 -0.84
N ASP A 52 -12.17 -9.62 -0.51
CA ASP A 52 -12.59 -10.15 0.81
C ASP A 52 -11.65 -9.74 1.96
N ASP A 53 -10.35 -9.57 1.68
CA ASP A 53 -9.36 -9.15 2.69
C ASP A 53 -9.47 -7.64 3.01
N PHE A 54 -10.12 -6.84 2.16
CA PHE A 54 -10.35 -5.42 2.43
C PHE A 54 -11.70 -5.21 3.10
N GLN A 55 -11.72 -5.34 4.43
CA GLN A 55 -12.93 -5.10 5.24
C GLN A 55 -13.40 -3.64 5.26
N VAL A 56 -12.61 -2.69 4.75
CA VAL A 56 -12.94 -1.25 4.72
C VAL A 56 -13.00 -0.67 3.30
N SER A 57 -13.96 0.22 3.10
CA SER A 57 -14.09 1.00 1.87
C SER A 57 -12.89 1.94 1.67
N ARG A 58 -12.56 2.24 0.40
CA ARG A 58 -11.44 3.11 -0.02
C ARG A 58 -11.43 4.44 0.74
N GLU A 59 -12.62 4.97 0.97
CA GLU A 59 -12.88 6.23 1.66
C GLU A 59 -12.56 6.17 3.16
N GLU A 60 -12.74 5.02 3.81
CA GLU A 60 -12.34 4.81 5.21
C GLU A 60 -10.84 4.57 5.35
N TYR A 61 -10.26 3.83 4.40
CA TYR A 61 -8.84 3.50 4.38
C TYR A 61 -7.95 4.76 4.16
N GLY A 62 -8.38 5.68 3.30
CA GLY A 62 -7.65 6.91 2.98
C GLY A 62 -7.92 8.11 3.90
N ARG A 63 -8.93 8.03 4.79
CA ARG A 63 -9.44 9.19 5.56
C ARG A 63 -8.42 9.82 6.52
N ASN A 64 -7.38 9.09 6.89
CA ASN A 64 -6.31 9.58 7.79
C ASN A 64 -5.03 10.00 7.07
N VAL A 65 -4.96 9.93 5.73
CA VAL A 65 -3.73 10.18 4.97
C VAL A 65 -3.85 11.33 3.98
N TYR A 66 -5.04 11.59 3.43
CA TYR A 66 -5.28 12.58 2.37
C TYR A 66 -6.16 13.76 2.79
N THR A 67 -6.17 14.14 4.08
CA THR A 67 -6.85 15.38 4.52
C THR A 67 -5.91 16.56 4.61
#